data_AF-A0A2V8SYU3-F1
#
_entry.id   AF-A0A2V8SYU3-F1
#
_cell.length_a   1.000
_cell.length_b   1.000
_cell.length_c   1.000
_cell.angle_alpha   90.00
_cell.angle_beta   90.00
_cell.angle_gamma   90.00
#
_symmetry.space_group_name_H-M   'P 1'
#
loop_
_entity.id
_entity.type
_entity.pdbx_description
1 polymer ?
#
loop_
_entity_poly.entity_id
_entity_poly.type
_entity_poly.pdbx_seq_one_letter_code
_entity_poly.pdbx_strand_id
1 'polypeptide(L)'
;MTPAGNFSEAILVENGKWALKSAAGAVVRSTVNADEQWHHIVLSHYTARGETLFFVDGKLAGRVSERLEPRRFVLGGPDSAGNPAAPPQSDYKDLLVYRSALNADEAAALASNTLLQASLEVFAPLSDTAFAPESALENRAQSLSVLKVGEGRIAHAAR
;
A
#
# COMPACT_ATOMS: atom_id res chain seq x y z
N MET A 1 16.20 -0.97 -13.37
CA MET A 1 15.75 -1.85 -14.48
C MET A 1 14.24 -1.93 -14.40
N THR A 2 13.53 -1.79 -15.51
CA THR A 2 12.07 -1.99 -15.56
C THR A 2 11.83 -3.46 -15.88
N PRO A 3 11.00 -4.21 -15.13
CA PRO A 3 10.50 -5.49 -15.62
C PRO A 3 9.63 -5.21 -16.85
N ALA A 4 10.03 -5.69 -18.03
CA ALA A 4 9.14 -5.71 -19.18
C ALA A 4 8.11 -6.83 -18.97
N GLY A 5 6.89 -6.49 -18.57
CA GLY A 5 5.79 -7.45 -18.37
C GLY A 5 4.96 -7.19 -17.11
N ASN A 6 4.08 -8.14 -16.79
CA ASN A 6 3.34 -8.14 -15.53
C ASN A 6 4.32 -8.23 -14.35
N PHE A 7 4.13 -7.39 -13.34
CA PHE A 7 4.91 -7.45 -12.10
C PHE A 7 3.98 -7.58 -10.90
N SER A 8 4.54 -8.05 -9.80
CA SER A 8 3.89 -8.08 -8.49
C SER A 8 4.88 -7.57 -7.46
N GLU A 9 4.44 -6.62 -6.65
CA GLU A 9 5.14 -6.09 -5.50
C GLU A 9 4.25 -6.32 -4.29
N ALA A 10 4.84 -6.74 -3.17
CA ALA A 10 4.09 -7.06 -1.98
C ALA A 10 4.78 -6.56 -0.72
N ILE A 11 3.99 -5.98 0.18
CA ILE A 11 4.34 -5.88 1.59
C ILE A 11 3.95 -7.20 2.25
N LEU A 12 4.86 -7.76 3.03
CA LEU A 12 4.67 -9.03 3.73
C LEU A 12 5.34 -9.01 5.09
N VAL A 13 5.02 -9.99 5.92
CA VAL A 13 5.72 -10.24 7.19
C VAL A 13 6.74 -11.35 6.98
N GLU A 14 8.00 -11.07 7.29
CA GLU A 14 9.10 -12.04 7.22
C GLU A 14 9.87 -12.02 8.54
N ASN A 15 9.99 -13.19 9.19
CA ASN A 15 10.65 -13.33 10.49
C ASN A 15 10.14 -12.32 11.54
N GLY A 16 8.83 -12.05 11.55
CA GLY A 16 8.19 -11.11 12.48
C GLY A 16 8.50 -9.63 12.21
N LYS A 17 9.01 -9.28 11.03
CA LYS A 17 9.27 -7.90 10.60
C LYS A 17 8.50 -7.58 9.33
N TRP A 18 8.13 -6.30 9.15
CA TRP A 18 7.58 -5.83 7.88
C TRP A 18 8.65 -5.80 6.80
N ALA A 19 8.33 -6.33 5.62
CA ALA A 19 9.22 -6.38 4.48
C ALA A 19 8.50 -6.01 3.18
N LEU A 20 9.22 -5.34 2.28
CA LEU A 20 8.85 -5.14 0.89
C LEU A 20 9.56 -6.18 0.04
N LYS A 21 8.80 -6.97 -0.72
CA LYS A 21 9.31 -7.75 -1.84
C LYS A 21 9.00 -7.02 -3.14
N SER A 22 10.04 -6.43 -3.73
CA SER A 22 9.94 -5.66 -4.97
C SER A 22 9.61 -6.51 -6.18
N ALA A 23 9.21 -5.84 -7.26
CA ALA A 23 8.96 -6.45 -8.56
C ALA A 23 10.16 -7.23 -9.12
N ALA A 24 11.39 -6.80 -8.82
CA ALA A 24 12.63 -7.46 -9.25
C ALA A 24 13.10 -8.57 -8.27
N GLY A 25 12.35 -8.83 -7.20
CA GLY A 25 12.66 -9.85 -6.20
C GLY A 25 13.62 -9.41 -5.09
N ALA A 26 14.11 -8.17 -5.10
CA ALA A 26 14.84 -7.60 -3.97
C ALA A 26 13.91 -7.48 -2.75
N VAL A 27 14.42 -7.78 -1.56
CA VAL A 27 13.68 -7.72 -0.30
C VAL A 27 14.27 -6.64 0.60
N VAL A 28 13.46 -5.65 0.97
CA VAL A 28 13.80 -4.61 1.95
C VAL A 28 13.07 -4.92 3.25
N ARG A 29 13.82 -5.03 4.35
CA ARG A 29 13.26 -5.36 5.67
C ARG A 29 13.32 -4.15 6.58
N SER A 30 12.22 -3.89 7.27
CA SER A 30 12.19 -2.90 8.35
C SER A 30 12.81 -3.46 9.64
N THR A 31 13.12 -2.57 10.58
CA THR A 31 13.51 -2.94 11.95
C THR A 31 12.31 -3.09 12.88
N VAL A 32 11.10 -2.78 12.41
CA VAL A 32 9.86 -2.73 13.20
C VAL A 32 9.22 -4.12 13.25
N ASN A 33 8.78 -4.54 14.43
CA ASN A 33 8.04 -5.79 14.59
C ASN A 33 6.71 -5.70 13.84
N ALA A 34 6.31 -6.79 13.20
CA ALA A 34 4.92 -6.98 12.77
C ALA A 34 4.20 -7.68 13.92
N ASP A 35 3.62 -6.88 14.82
CA ASP A 35 2.93 -7.34 16.02
C ASP A 35 1.45 -6.93 16.00
N GLU A 36 0.76 -7.07 17.14
CA GLU A 36 -0.67 -6.80 17.28
C GLU A 36 -0.99 -5.30 17.43
N GLN A 37 0.01 -4.41 17.28
CA GLN A 37 -0.20 -2.97 17.32
C GLN A 37 -0.52 -2.40 15.93
N TRP A 38 -1.16 -1.22 15.92
CA TRP A 38 -1.35 -0.47 14.68
C TRP A 38 -0.02 0.03 14.15
N HIS A 39 0.29 -0.30 12.89
CA HIS A 39 1.44 0.22 12.16
C HIS A 39 1.00 1.06 10.96
N HIS A 40 1.74 2.11 10.67
CA HIS A 40 1.55 2.92 9.47
C HIS A 40 2.57 2.50 8.40
N ILE A 41 2.07 1.99 7.26
CA ILE A 41 2.90 1.46 6.19
C ILE A 41 2.75 2.32 4.93
N VAL A 42 3.88 2.74 4.35
CA VAL A 42 3.87 3.54 3.12
C VAL A 42 4.82 2.95 2.09
N LEU A 43 4.31 2.79 0.86
CA LEU A 43 5.13 2.67 -0.34
C LEU A 43 5.02 3.97 -1.13
N SER A 44 6.18 4.52 -1.50
CA SER A 44 6.26 5.76 -2.27
C SER A 44 7.14 5.54 -3.50
N HIS A 45 6.55 5.63 -4.69
CA HIS A 45 7.23 5.34 -5.94
C HIS A 45 7.51 6.60 -6.77
N TYR A 46 8.78 6.89 -7.01
CA TYR A 46 9.24 7.98 -7.89
C TYR A 46 9.59 7.43 -9.27
N THR A 47 8.63 7.40 -10.21
CA THR A 47 8.87 6.87 -11.57
C THR A 47 10.02 7.58 -12.30
N ALA A 48 10.11 8.91 -12.17
CA ALA A 48 11.16 9.71 -12.81
C ALA A 48 12.56 9.40 -12.24
N ARG A 49 12.67 9.26 -10.91
CA ARG A 49 13.93 8.90 -10.23
C ARG A 49 14.26 7.41 -10.37
N GLY A 50 13.26 6.59 -10.66
CA GLY A 50 13.43 5.15 -10.74
C GLY A 50 13.70 4.52 -9.38
N GLU A 51 12.96 4.93 -8.35
CA GLU A 51 13.06 4.34 -7.01
C GLU A 51 11.69 4.20 -6.33
N THR A 52 11.56 3.14 -5.52
CA THR A 52 10.50 2.96 -4.53
C THR A 52 11.10 3.07 -3.14
N LEU A 53 10.45 3.83 -2.27
CA LEU A 53 10.78 3.97 -0.86
C LEU A 53 9.75 3.22 -0.03
N PHE A 54 10.22 2.45 0.95
CA PHE A 54 9.40 1.71 1.89
C PHE A 54 9.54 2.30 3.29
N PHE A 55 8.43 2.74 3.88
CA PHE A 55 8.39 3.29 5.23
C PHE A 55 7.50 2.47 6.15
N VAL A 56 7.92 2.37 7.40
CA VAL A 56 7.15 1.78 8.50
C VAL A 56 7.19 2.74 9.67
N ASP A 57 6.03 3.12 10.19
CA ASP A 57 5.84 4.08 11.29
C ASP A 57 6.59 5.40 11.06
N GLY A 58 6.50 5.90 9.81
CA GLY A 58 7.12 7.16 9.38
C GLY A 58 8.64 7.10 9.17
N LYS A 59 9.27 5.94 9.38
CA LYS A 59 10.72 5.76 9.22
C LYS A 59 11.03 5.00 7.94
N LEU A 60 12.05 5.44 7.20
CA LEU A 60 12.51 4.76 5.98
C LEU A 60 13.14 3.41 6.36
N ALA A 61 12.50 2.32 5.95
CA ALA A 61 13.04 0.97 6.07
C ALA A 61 14.07 0.68 4.96
N GLY A 62 13.88 1.24 3.77
CA GLY A 62 14.85 1.19 2.69
C GLY A 62 14.27 1.61 1.35
N ARG A 63 15.06 1.38 0.29
CA ARG A 63 14.72 1.76 -1.08
C ARG A 63 15.05 0.66 -2.08
N VAL A 64 14.35 0.65 -3.20
CA VAL A 64 14.58 -0.26 -4.32
C VAL A 64 14.70 0.58 -5.60
N SER A 65 15.69 0.28 -6.45
CA SER A 65 15.84 0.93 -7.75
C SER A 65 15.00 0.26 -8.82
N GLU A 66 13.87 0.87 -9.17
CA GLU A 66 12.90 0.34 -10.12
C GLU A 66 12.04 1.45 -10.73
N ARG A 67 11.42 1.19 -11.88
CA ARG A 67 10.50 2.11 -12.53
C ARG A 67 9.25 1.34 -12.89
N LEU A 68 8.20 1.54 -12.11
CA LEU A 68 6.95 0.79 -12.15
C LEU A 68 5.82 1.69 -12.65
N GLU A 69 4.83 1.07 -13.27
CA GLU A 69 3.55 1.69 -13.62
C GLU A 69 2.44 0.78 -13.07
N PRO A 70 2.08 0.91 -11.78
CA PRO A 70 1.08 0.06 -11.17
C PRO A 70 -0.30 0.29 -11.79
N ARG A 71 -0.95 -0.80 -12.20
CA ARG A 71 -2.31 -0.76 -12.78
C ARG A 71 -3.39 -1.24 -11.81
N ARG A 72 -2.97 -1.90 -10.73
CA ARG A 72 -3.86 -2.48 -9.72
C ARG A 72 -3.15 -2.47 -8.38
N PHE A 73 -3.91 -2.12 -7.35
CA PHE A 73 -3.53 -2.31 -5.95
C PHE A 73 -4.54 -3.24 -5.31
N VAL A 74 -4.06 -4.09 -4.41
CA VAL A 74 -4.89 -5.02 -3.63
C VAL A 74 -4.49 -4.91 -2.17
N LEU A 75 -5.47 -4.79 -1.29
CA LEU A 75 -5.29 -4.82 0.16
C LEU A 75 -6.03 -6.04 0.72
N GLY A 76 -5.28 -6.87 1.46
CA GLY A 76 -5.79 -8.07 2.11
C GLY A 76 -6.27 -9.18 1.17
N GLY A 77 -6.62 -10.31 1.78
CA GLY A 77 -7.25 -11.47 1.14
C GLY A 77 -6.30 -12.62 0.80
N PRO A 78 -6.75 -13.89 0.93
CA PRO A 78 -6.00 -15.04 0.43
C PRO A 78 -5.80 -14.92 -1.10
N ASP A 79 -4.62 -15.30 -1.59
CA ASP A 79 -4.23 -15.24 -3.01
C ASP A 79 -4.37 -13.85 -3.66
N SER A 80 -4.33 -12.78 -2.87
CA SER A 80 -4.18 -11.42 -3.39
C SER A 80 -2.87 -11.32 -4.19
N ALA A 81 -2.97 -11.15 -5.50
CA ALA A 81 -1.84 -11.06 -6.43
C ALA A 81 -0.91 -12.29 -6.49
N GLY A 82 -1.43 -13.49 -6.20
CA GLY A 82 -0.64 -14.74 -6.26
C GLY A 82 0.39 -14.88 -5.13
N ASN A 83 0.21 -14.13 -4.03
CA ASN A 83 1.04 -14.25 -2.84
C ASN A 83 0.30 -15.08 -1.76
N PRO A 84 0.69 -16.34 -1.52
CA PRO A 84 0.02 -17.22 -0.57
C PRO A 84 0.27 -16.85 0.91
N ALA A 85 1.04 -15.78 1.18
CA ALA A 85 1.50 -15.40 2.52
C ALA A 85 0.70 -14.26 3.18
N ALA A 86 -0.53 -13.98 2.74
CA ALA A 86 -1.40 -13.07 3.48
C ALA A 86 -1.70 -13.67 4.87
N PRO A 87 -1.64 -12.88 5.97
CA PRO A 87 -1.99 -13.38 7.29
C PRO A 87 -3.43 -13.92 7.29
N PRO A 88 -3.74 -14.97 8.10
CA PRO A 88 -5.10 -15.49 8.20
C PRO A 88 -6.13 -14.44 8.61
N GLN A 89 -5.70 -13.45 9.39
CA GLN A 89 -6.50 -12.31 9.82
C GLN A 89 -5.61 -11.05 9.88
N SER A 90 -6.16 -9.92 9.44
CA SER A 90 -5.51 -8.61 9.55
C SER A 90 -6.58 -7.54 9.57
N ASP A 91 -6.41 -6.56 10.45
CA ASP A 91 -7.26 -5.38 10.51
C ASP A 91 -6.60 -4.23 9.74
N TYR A 92 -7.40 -3.50 8.98
CA TYR A 92 -6.95 -2.38 8.18
C TYR A 92 -7.83 -1.17 8.46
N LYS A 93 -7.23 0.02 8.44
CA LYS A 93 -7.93 1.30 8.48
C LYS A 93 -7.18 2.33 7.65
N ASP A 94 -7.87 3.38 7.25
CA ASP A 94 -7.28 4.57 6.62
C ASP A 94 -6.38 4.23 5.40
N LEU A 95 -6.95 3.57 4.39
CA LEU A 95 -6.26 3.33 3.12
C LEU A 95 -6.20 4.62 2.30
N LEU A 96 -4.99 5.12 2.08
CA LEU A 96 -4.74 6.32 1.27
C LEU A 96 -4.00 5.97 -0.03
N VAL A 97 -4.36 6.65 -1.11
CA VAL A 97 -3.62 6.64 -2.38
C VAL A 97 -3.34 8.07 -2.80
N TYR A 98 -2.07 8.38 -3.02
CA TYR A 98 -1.60 9.66 -3.52
C TYR A 98 -1.16 9.54 -4.98
N ARG A 99 -1.47 10.56 -5.80
CA ARG A 99 -0.96 10.64 -7.20
C ARG A 99 0.51 11.02 -7.29
N SER A 100 1.07 11.55 -6.21
CA SER A 100 2.48 11.90 -6.11
C SER A 100 3.19 11.02 -5.09
N ALA A 101 4.44 10.72 -5.37
CA ALA A 101 5.33 10.09 -4.42
C ALA A 101 5.48 10.97 -3.17
N LEU A 102 5.45 10.35 -1.99
CA LEU A 102 5.70 10.97 -0.70
C LEU A 102 7.19 10.95 -0.37
N ASN A 103 7.70 12.02 0.23
CA ASN A 103 9.04 12.06 0.81
C ASN A 103 9.05 11.58 2.28
N ALA A 104 10.22 11.61 2.92
CA ALA A 104 10.36 11.13 4.29
C ALA A 104 9.57 11.96 5.32
N ASP A 105 9.53 13.28 5.16
CA ASP A 105 8.80 14.17 6.08
C ASP A 105 7.29 13.98 5.93
N GLU A 106 6.80 13.79 4.70
CA GLU A 106 5.40 13.49 4.42
C GLU A 106 4.97 12.13 4.99
N ALA A 107 5.81 11.09 4.84
CA ALA A 107 5.56 9.79 5.44
C ALA A 107 5.54 9.85 6.98
N ALA A 108 6.42 10.66 7.58
CA ALA A 108 6.44 10.90 9.02
C ALA A 108 5.23 11.71 9.51
N ALA A 109 4.77 12.69 8.74
CA ALA A 109 3.57 13.47 9.04
C ALA A 109 2.33 12.56 9.05
N LEU A 110 2.17 11.69 8.04
CA LEU A 110 1.07 10.72 8.00
C LEU A 110 1.12 9.74 9.18
N ALA A 111 2.30 9.23 9.54
CA ALA A 111 2.45 8.34 10.69
C ALA A 111 2.09 9.02 12.04
N SER A 112 2.14 10.35 12.10
CA SER A 112 1.69 11.15 13.25
C SER A 112 0.23 11.62 13.13
N ASN A 113 -0.56 10.99 12.25
CA ASN A 113 -1.97 11.29 11.97
C ASN A 113 -2.21 12.70 11.39
N THR A 114 -1.20 13.29 10.72
CA THR A 114 -1.38 14.54 9.98
C THR A 114 -1.75 14.24 8.54
N LEU A 115 -3.03 14.42 8.19
CA LEU A 115 -3.51 14.17 6.83
C LEU A 115 -2.90 15.17 5.83
N LEU A 116 -2.29 14.65 4.77
CA LEU A 116 -1.85 15.44 3.62
C LEU A 116 -2.95 15.44 2.57
N GLN A 117 -3.49 16.61 2.22
CA GLN A 117 -4.55 16.70 1.21
C GLN A 117 -4.02 16.85 -0.22
N ALA A 118 -2.82 17.37 -0.39
CA ALA A 118 -2.21 17.55 -1.71
C ALA A 118 -2.07 16.20 -2.41
N SER A 119 -2.54 16.12 -3.67
CA SER A 119 -2.48 14.93 -4.52
C SER A 119 -3.21 13.69 -3.99
N LEU A 120 -4.04 13.81 -2.95
CA LEU A 120 -4.81 12.70 -2.41
C LEU A 120 -5.90 12.28 -3.40
N GLU A 121 -5.84 11.03 -3.84
CA GLU A 121 -6.74 10.45 -4.84
C GLU A 121 -7.82 9.59 -4.20
N VAL A 122 -7.43 8.81 -3.20
CA VAL A 122 -8.32 7.96 -2.42
C VAL A 122 -7.99 8.14 -0.96
N PHE A 123 -9.02 8.36 -0.16
CA PHE A 123 -8.97 8.15 1.29
C PHE A 123 -10.17 7.30 1.68
N ALA A 124 -9.94 6.01 1.87
CA ALA A 124 -10.92 5.05 2.33
C ALA A 124 -10.66 4.70 3.81
N PRO A 125 -11.49 5.19 4.75
CA PRO A 125 -11.33 4.90 6.18
C PRO A 125 -11.46 3.42 6.53
N LEU A 126 -12.14 2.65 5.67
CA LEU A 126 -12.51 1.25 5.87
C LEU A 126 -13.44 1.05 7.08
N SER A 127 -14.33 2.01 7.31
CA SER A 127 -15.37 1.98 8.34
C SER A 127 -16.77 1.69 7.78
N ASP A 128 -16.86 1.19 6.56
CA ASP A 128 -18.11 0.85 5.89
C ASP A 128 -18.88 -0.22 6.68
N THR A 129 -20.20 -0.10 6.73
CA THR A 129 -21.06 -1.02 7.51
C THR A 129 -21.07 -2.45 6.95
N ALA A 130 -20.71 -2.63 5.68
CA ALA A 130 -20.59 -3.93 5.03
C ALA A 130 -19.59 -3.87 3.87
N PHE A 131 -18.81 -4.94 3.72
CA PHE A 131 -17.87 -5.15 2.61
C PHE A 131 -18.42 -6.23 1.68
N ALA A 132 -19.41 -5.88 0.87
CA ALA A 132 -20.02 -6.81 -0.09
C ALA A 132 -19.21 -6.85 -1.39
N PRO A 133 -19.00 -8.01 -2.04
CA PRO A 133 -18.30 -8.06 -3.32
C PRO A 133 -18.88 -7.08 -4.34
N GLU A 134 -17.98 -6.43 -5.09
CA GLU A 134 -18.23 -5.36 -6.05
C GLU A 134 -18.78 -4.03 -5.47
N SER A 135 -19.00 -3.92 -4.15
CA SER A 135 -19.41 -2.66 -3.55
C SER A 135 -18.28 -1.62 -3.59
N ALA A 136 -18.64 -0.38 -3.94
CA ALA A 136 -17.75 0.76 -3.79
C ALA A 136 -17.54 1.07 -2.30
N LEU A 137 -16.30 1.32 -1.92
CA LEU A 137 -15.95 1.83 -0.59
C LEU A 137 -16.07 3.35 -0.53
N GLU A 138 -16.30 3.88 0.66
CA GLU A 138 -16.23 5.32 0.91
C GLU A 138 -14.88 5.88 0.43
N ASN A 139 -14.93 6.97 -0.35
CA ASN A 139 -13.76 7.79 -0.67
C ASN A 139 -13.98 9.21 -0.14
N ARG A 140 -13.21 9.62 0.87
CA ARG A 140 -13.23 10.95 1.47
C ARG A 140 -12.29 11.95 0.79
N ALA A 141 -11.56 11.54 -0.24
CA ALA A 141 -10.76 12.45 -1.06
C ALA A 141 -11.64 13.27 -1.99
N GLN A 142 -11.14 14.42 -2.46
CA GLN A 142 -11.81 15.23 -3.49
C GLN A 142 -11.51 14.67 -4.89
N SER A 143 -11.87 13.40 -5.12
CA SER A 143 -11.72 12.70 -6.40
C SER A 143 -12.96 11.84 -6.70
N LEU A 144 -13.08 11.40 -7.95
CA LEU A 144 -14.09 10.46 -8.44
C LEU A 144 -13.58 9.01 -8.48
N SER A 145 -12.34 8.75 -8.07
CA SER A 145 -11.78 7.39 -7.99
C SER A 145 -12.49 6.55 -6.95
N VAL A 146 -12.60 5.24 -7.22
CA VAL A 146 -13.34 4.29 -6.40
C VAL A 146 -12.50 3.06 -6.10
N LEU A 147 -12.50 2.63 -4.83
CA LEU A 147 -12.07 1.29 -4.45
C LEU A 147 -13.30 0.38 -4.40
N LYS A 148 -13.13 -0.85 -4.86
CA LYS A 148 -14.17 -1.89 -4.78
C LYS A 148 -13.72 -3.04 -3.91
N VAL A 149 -14.66 -3.66 -3.22
CA VAL A 149 -14.45 -4.95 -2.59
C VAL A 149 -14.42 -6.03 -3.68
N GLY A 150 -13.37 -6.83 -3.75
CA GLY A 150 -13.31 -8.05 -4.57
C GLY A 150 -13.62 -9.29 -3.74
N GLU A 151 -13.54 -10.48 -4.35
CA GLU A 151 -13.66 -11.74 -3.62
C GLU A 151 -12.54 -11.86 -2.56
N GLY A 152 -12.92 -11.62 -1.30
CA GLY A 152 -12.06 -11.70 -0.12
C GLY A 152 -11.00 -10.60 0.00
N ARG A 153 -11.09 -9.49 -0.76
CA ARG A 153 -10.02 -8.47 -0.85
C ARG A 153 -10.58 -7.07 -1.12
N ILE A 154 -9.78 -6.01 -0.93
CA ILE A 154 -10.09 -4.66 -1.43
C ILE A 154 -9.21 -4.39 -2.66
N ALA A 155 -9.80 -3.94 -3.77
CA ALA A 155 -9.09 -3.66 -5.02
C ALA A 155 -9.46 -2.28 -5.60
N HIS A 156 -8.49 -1.58 -6.17
CA HIS A 156 -8.75 -0.34 -6.90
C HIS A 156 -9.50 -0.60 -8.22
N ALA A 157 -10.51 0.20 -8.52
CA ALA A 157 -11.20 0.22 -9.81
C ALA A 157 -10.97 1.58 -10.48
N ALA A 158 -10.01 1.64 -11.41
CA ALA A 158 -9.93 2.77 -12.33
C ALA A 158 -11.14 2.73 -13.26
N ARG A 159 -11.74 3.90 -13.53
CA ARG A 159 -12.80 4.03 -14.54
C ARG A 159 -12.20 4.12 -15.94
#